data_AF-A0A8C4DEG1-F1
#
_entry.id   AF-A0A8C4DEG1-F1
#
_cell.length_a   1.000
_cell.length_b   1.000
_cell.length_c   1.000
_cell.angle_alpha   90.00
_cell.angle_beta   90.00
_cell.angle_gamma   90.00
#
_symmetry.space_group_name_H-M   'P 1'
#
loop_
_entity.id
_entity.type
_entity.pdbx_description
1 polymer ?
#
loop_
_entity_poly.entity_id
_entity_poly.type
_entity_poly.pdbx_seq_one_letter_code
_entity_poly.pdbx_strand_id
1 'polypeptide(L)'
;MLQEWLKGVQHLYHSVQWKPMEQPRSYADEQGPKHWPDSRFIHVMKLRQAALGAARRLWTDYILFVDSDNLLTNRQILSDMIAENLTIVAPMLESKSLYSNFWCGVTPQGFYKRTPEYIPIRKWKRQGCFAVPMVYSTYLLDLRRSASRALAFYPPHPHYPHHIDDIMAFAFSARQAGVQMYVCNKDHYGYLPVPLKQDQTLEEEEESFTHTLTEAHSKIFLHIFDSDSLKALYLLFSLYLVIMRISARVVHRALNSSQLLAMGIDMLPGYKDPYSDRVLTRGEIGCFLSHYSVWKQVVQQELQQVLVLEDDVRFEPSFCSRLVTIMENVQRVGLEWDLIYVGRKRLQVKEPELWVKGVSNLVHPSYSYWTLGYVLSLNGAKKLLQAKPLNKMLPVDEFLPVMFNKHPKDQYLQYFDQRDLRAFSVEPLLLFPTHYTGEPGYFSDTETSTIWDDEAVDTDWDRDGTKHKRERETENVGFRPVAPHSARGGVPPLSASGNRDEL
;
A
#
# COMPACT_ATOMS: atom_id res chain seq x y z
N MET A 1 13.06 -10.72 18.67
CA MET A 1 12.80 -10.64 17.22
C MET A 1 13.88 -11.25 16.33
N LEU A 2 15.02 -10.60 16.00
CA LEU A 2 16.00 -11.15 15.05
C LEU A 2 16.56 -12.53 15.45
N GLN A 3 16.84 -12.75 16.73
CA GLN A 3 17.28 -14.05 17.24
C GLN A 3 16.20 -15.14 17.08
N GLU A 4 14.93 -14.80 17.27
CA GLU A 4 13.81 -15.73 17.12
C GLU A 4 13.53 -16.05 15.66
N TRP A 5 13.55 -15.03 14.80
CA TRP A 5 13.50 -15.19 13.35
C TRP A 5 14.61 -16.13 12.90
N LEU A 6 15.84 -15.90 13.34
CA LEU A 6 16.99 -16.73 13.00
C LEU A 6 16.81 -18.18 13.47
N LYS A 7 16.30 -18.42 14.68
CA LYS A 7 15.96 -19.78 15.14
C LYS A 7 14.99 -20.47 14.19
N GLY A 8 14.01 -19.72 13.65
CA GLY A 8 13.02 -20.21 12.70
C GLY A 8 13.58 -20.52 11.31
N VAL A 9 14.55 -19.74 10.81
CA VAL A 9 14.98 -19.84 9.40
C VAL A 9 16.39 -20.38 9.20
N GLN A 10 17.24 -20.47 10.23
CA GLN A 10 18.65 -20.86 10.09
C GLN A 10 18.87 -22.18 9.37
N HIS A 11 17.92 -23.12 9.50
CA HIS A 11 17.97 -24.43 8.85
C HIS A 11 17.84 -24.36 7.31
N LEU A 12 17.37 -23.24 6.77
CA LEU A 12 17.29 -22.98 5.33
C LEU A 12 18.63 -22.54 4.73
N TYR A 13 19.62 -22.23 5.58
CA TYR A 13 20.93 -21.72 5.15
C TYR A 13 22.02 -22.74 5.39
N HIS A 14 23.00 -22.79 4.48
CA HIS A 14 24.19 -23.64 4.65
C HIS A 14 24.96 -23.29 5.93
N SER A 15 25.07 -22.00 6.24
CA SER A 15 25.70 -21.50 7.46
C SER A 15 25.17 -20.12 7.81
N VAL A 16 25.14 -19.81 9.11
CA VAL A 16 24.74 -18.49 9.61
C VAL A 16 25.83 -17.95 10.52
N GLN A 17 26.26 -16.71 10.29
CA GLN A 17 27.14 -16.00 11.19
C GLN A 17 26.38 -14.86 11.89
N TRP A 18 26.07 -15.06 13.16
CA TRP A 18 25.38 -14.07 13.99
C TRP A 18 26.35 -13.48 15.02
N LYS A 19 26.46 -12.15 15.05
CA LYS A 19 27.34 -11.41 15.97
C LYS A 19 26.59 -10.24 16.59
N PRO A 20 25.68 -10.50 17.55
CA PRO A 20 24.93 -9.44 18.21
C PRO A 20 25.88 -8.62 19.08
N MET A 21 25.71 -7.31 19.06
CA MET A 21 26.41 -6.40 19.95
C MET A 21 25.38 -5.42 20.52
N GLU A 22 24.98 -5.61 21.77
CA GLU A 22 23.99 -4.76 22.43
C GLU A 22 24.62 -3.55 23.14
N GLN A 23 25.94 -3.57 23.32
CA GLN A 23 26.71 -2.53 24.00
C GLN A 23 28.08 -2.31 23.32
N PRO A 24 28.58 -1.06 23.29
CA PRO A 24 27.91 0.15 23.75
C PRO A 24 26.78 0.57 22.80
N ARG A 25 25.74 1.23 23.33
CA ARG A 25 24.62 1.77 22.52
C ARG A 25 24.91 3.14 21.89
N SER A 26 26.02 3.75 22.24
CA SER A 26 26.45 5.08 21.80
C SER A 26 27.96 5.13 21.58
N TYR A 27 28.41 6.08 20.76
CA TYR A 27 29.81 6.42 20.59
C TYR A 27 30.19 7.66 21.42
N ALA A 28 31.42 7.72 21.93
CA ALA A 28 31.85 8.80 22.82
C ALA A 28 31.86 10.20 22.17
N ASP A 29 32.00 10.24 20.85
CA ASP A 29 32.01 11.43 19.99
C ASP A 29 30.65 11.68 19.31
N GLU A 30 29.59 10.94 19.68
CA GLU A 30 28.26 11.20 19.16
C GLU A 30 27.53 12.28 19.96
N GLN A 31 26.81 13.17 19.29
CA GLN A 31 25.99 14.21 19.94
C GLN A 31 24.54 13.75 20.17
N GLY A 32 24.16 12.65 19.53
CA GLY A 32 22.84 12.06 19.57
C GLY A 32 22.75 10.80 18.72
N PRO A 33 21.63 10.09 18.77
CA PRO A 33 21.47 8.79 18.11
C PRO A 33 21.59 8.88 16.59
N LYS A 34 21.32 10.04 15.98
CA LYS A 34 21.45 10.28 14.53
C LYS A 34 22.77 10.94 14.11
N HIS A 35 23.64 11.32 15.05
CA HIS A 35 24.95 11.88 14.70
C HIS A 35 25.86 10.77 14.15
N TRP A 36 26.49 11.00 13.00
CA TRP A 36 27.42 10.05 12.37
C TRP A 36 28.88 10.52 12.49
N PRO A 37 29.52 10.32 13.66
CA PRO A 37 30.93 10.63 13.81
C PRO A 37 31.84 9.59 13.14
N ASP A 38 33.11 9.92 12.98
CA ASP A 38 34.14 9.04 12.41
C ASP A 38 34.17 7.66 13.08
N SER A 39 34.01 7.58 14.40
CA SER A 39 33.99 6.32 15.15
C SER A 39 32.88 5.37 14.69
N ARG A 40 31.70 5.91 14.38
CA ARG A 40 30.53 5.17 13.90
C ARG A 40 30.74 4.69 12.47
N PHE A 41 31.26 5.55 11.59
CA PHE A 41 31.62 5.14 10.23
C PHE A 41 32.68 4.03 10.24
N ILE A 42 33.76 4.19 11.01
CA ILE A 42 34.81 3.16 11.16
C ILE A 42 34.20 1.83 11.62
N HIS A 43 33.25 1.87 12.56
CA HIS A 43 32.60 0.66 13.03
C HIS A 43 31.82 -0.07 11.91
N VAL A 44 30.97 0.65 11.17
CA VAL A 44 30.21 0.07 10.04
C VAL A 44 31.15 -0.43 8.94
N MET A 45 32.21 0.31 8.61
CA MET A 45 33.22 -0.10 7.63
C MET A 45 33.91 -1.40 8.03
N LYS A 46 34.25 -1.57 9.31
CA LYS A 46 34.83 -2.82 9.83
C LYS A 46 33.85 -3.99 9.74
N LEU A 47 32.55 -3.76 9.99
CA LEU A 47 31.51 -4.80 9.84
C LEU A 47 31.35 -5.21 8.37
N ARG A 48 31.20 -4.25 7.45
CA ARG A 48 31.12 -4.52 6.00
C ARG A 48 32.38 -5.23 5.50
N GLN A 49 33.57 -4.82 5.95
CA GLN A 49 34.83 -5.49 5.63
C GLN A 49 34.89 -6.93 6.16
N ALA A 50 34.42 -7.16 7.39
CA ALA A 50 34.39 -8.49 7.98
C ALA A 50 33.47 -9.44 7.20
N ALA A 51 32.30 -8.94 6.75
CA ALA A 51 31.38 -9.67 5.87
C ALA A 51 32.02 -10.02 4.52
N LEU A 52 32.65 -9.04 3.86
CA LEU A 52 33.39 -9.26 2.61
C LEU A 52 34.51 -10.30 2.78
N GLY A 53 35.27 -10.22 3.88
CA GLY A 53 36.31 -11.18 4.21
C GLY A 53 35.77 -12.58 4.49
N ALA A 54 34.60 -12.68 5.13
CA ALA A 54 33.94 -13.96 5.38
C ALA A 54 33.48 -14.63 4.09
N ALA A 55 32.82 -13.89 3.20
CA ALA A 55 32.40 -14.37 1.89
C ALA A 55 33.59 -14.90 1.06
N ARG A 56 34.70 -14.16 1.04
CA ARG A 56 35.95 -14.60 0.39
C ARG A 56 36.53 -15.88 1.00
N ARG A 57 36.47 -16.07 2.33
CA ARG A 57 36.95 -17.31 2.99
C ARG A 57 36.05 -18.51 2.72
N LEU A 58 34.75 -18.28 2.53
CA LEU A 58 33.76 -19.30 2.20
C LEU A 58 33.70 -19.62 0.70
N TRP A 59 34.54 -18.95 -0.12
CA TRP A 59 34.59 -19.12 -1.58
C TRP A 59 33.22 -18.90 -2.25
N THR A 60 32.44 -17.94 -1.74
CA THR A 60 31.14 -17.59 -2.34
C THR A 60 31.33 -16.87 -3.67
N ASP A 61 30.51 -17.19 -4.66
CA ASP A 61 30.53 -16.53 -5.97
C ASP A 61 30.06 -15.07 -5.93
N TYR A 62 29.05 -14.80 -5.10
CA TYR A 62 28.46 -13.47 -4.96
C TYR A 62 28.23 -13.12 -3.49
N ILE A 63 28.22 -11.83 -3.19
CA ILE A 63 27.75 -11.28 -1.92
C ILE A 63 26.74 -10.17 -2.20
N LEU A 64 25.56 -10.26 -1.60
CA LEU A 64 24.54 -9.21 -1.61
C LEU A 64 24.64 -8.45 -0.29
N PHE A 65 24.95 -7.16 -0.35
CA PHE A 65 24.82 -6.26 0.79
C PHE A 65 23.40 -5.71 0.82
N VAL A 66 22.77 -5.72 2.00
CA VAL A 66 21.42 -5.19 2.22
C VAL A 66 21.43 -4.48 3.58
N ASP A 67 21.18 -3.17 3.58
CA ASP A 67 20.92 -2.43 4.80
C ASP A 67 19.53 -2.82 5.36
N SER A 68 19.38 -2.87 6.69
CA SER A 68 18.22 -3.48 7.35
C SER A 68 16.89 -2.75 7.13
N ASP A 69 16.97 -1.49 6.71
CA ASP A 69 15.86 -0.60 6.41
C ASP A 69 15.44 -0.61 4.93
N ASN A 70 16.13 -1.39 4.08
CA ASN A 70 15.76 -1.56 2.68
C ASN A 70 14.74 -2.71 2.51
N LEU A 71 13.60 -2.39 1.91
CA LEU A 71 12.47 -3.30 1.76
C LEU A 71 12.46 -3.90 0.35
N LEU A 72 13.05 -5.09 0.20
CA LEU A 72 13.11 -5.80 -1.08
C LEU A 72 11.78 -6.54 -1.32
N THR A 73 10.97 -6.03 -2.24
CA THR A 73 9.64 -6.60 -2.56
C THR A 73 9.68 -7.55 -3.75
N ASN A 74 10.66 -7.40 -4.64
CA ASN A 74 10.79 -8.23 -5.83
C ASN A 74 11.55 -9.52 -5.53
N ARG A 75 10.88 -10.66 -5.68
CA ARG A 75 11.45 -12.00 -5.42
C ARG A 75 12.51 -12.43 -6.45
N GLN A 76 12.61 -11.75 -7.59
CA GLN A 76 13.55 -12.06 -8.67
C GLN A 76 14.86 -11.26 -8.57
N ILE A 77 14.97 -10.34 -7.60
CA ILE A 77 16.08 -9.39 -7.48
C ILE A 77 17.47 -10.04 -7.58
N LEU A 78 17.70 -11.16 -6.91
CA LEU A 78 19.01 -11.82 -6.92
C LEU A 78 19.33 -12.41 -8.30
N SER A 79 18.34 -13.06 -8.92
CA SER A 79 18.47 -13.67 -10.25
C SER A 79 18.71 -12.60 -11.31
N ASP A 80 17.97 -11.49 -11.25
CA ASP A 80 18.10 -10.38 -12.18
C ASP A 80 19.48 -9.73 -12.07
N MET A 81 19.92 -9.41 -10.85
CA MET A 81 21.24 -8.79 -10.64
C MET A 81 22.39 -9.71 -11.08
N ILE A 82 22.26 -11.03 -10.87
CA ILE A 82 23.22 -12.02 -11.37
C ILE A 82 23.24 -12.05 -12.91
N ALA A 83 22.07 -12.00 -13.54
CA ALA A 83 21.92 -12.08 -15.00
C ALA A 83 22.55 -10.89 -15.73
N GLU A 84 22.67 -9.72 -15.09
CA GLU A 84 23.36 -8.56 -15.67
C GLU A 84 24.86 -8.80 -15.90
N ASN A 85 25.46 -9.79 -15.21
CA ASN A 85 26.86 -10.19 -15.40
C ASN A 85 27.87 -9.04 -15.12
N LEU A 86 27.54 -8.17 -14.16
CA LEU A 86 28.33 -7.01 -13.76
C LEU A 86 29.11 -7.28 -12.47
N THR A 87 30.23 -6.58 -12.27
CA THR A 87 31.06 -6.78 -11.06
C THR A 87 30.37 -6.20 -9.83
N ILE A 88 29.85 -4.97 -9.91
CA ILE A 88 29.06 -4.32 -8.86
C ILE A 88 27.77 -3.81 -9.49
N VAL A 89 26.63 -4.29 -9.01
CA VAL A 89 25.31 -3.89 -9.51
C VAL A 89 24.32 -3.69 -8.38
N ALA A 90 23.61 -2.57 -8.42
CA ALA A 90 22.56 -2.24 -7.46
C ALA A 90 21.19 -2.30 -8.14
N PRO A 91 20.21 -2.99 -7.52
CA PRO A 91 18.81 -2.79 -7.87
C PRO A 91 18.40 -1.37 -7.45
N MET A 92 17.77 -0.61 -8.34
CA MET A 92 17.27 0.71 -8.00
C MET A 92 16.09 0.58 -7.03
N LEU A 93 16.25 1.16 -5.84
CA LEU A 93 15.22 1.18 -4.81
C LEU A 93 14.42 2.50 -4.85
N GLU A 94 13.13 2.40 -4.55
CA GLU A 94 12.19 3.51 -4.58
C GLU A 94 12.07 4.19 -3.21
N SER A 95 12.04 5.52 -3.21
CA SER A 95 11.72 6.34 -2.03
C SER A 95 10.63 7.36 -2.38
N LYS A 96 10.04 7.96 -1.34
CA LYS A 96 9.02 9.01 -1.44
C LYS A 96 9.49 10.28 -2.16
N SER A 97 10.80 10.58 -2.11
CA SER A 97 11.39 11.77 -2.73
C SER A 97 12.25 11.38 -3.93
N LEU A 98 13.09 12.30 -4.42
CA LEU A 98 14.09 11.95 -5.41
C LEU A 98 15.24 11.13 -4.84
N TYR A 99 15.37 10.98 -3.51
CA TYR A 99 16.43 10.20 -2.87
C TYR A 99 16.50 8.76 -3.42
N SER A 100 17.70 8.20 -3.50
CA SER A 100 17.93 6.87 -4.09
C SER A 100 19.25 6.28 -3.65
N ASN A 101 19.38 4.96 -3.75
CA ASN A 101 20.58 4.20 -3.41
C ASN A 101 21.73 4.29 -4.44
N PHE A 102 21.80 5.39 -5.21
CA PHE A 102 22.84 5.63 -6.23
C PHE A 102 23.00 7.12 -6.53
N TRP A 103 24.19 7.51 -7.00
CA TRP A 103 24.49 8.86 -7.47
C TRP A 103 24.91 8.83 -8.94
N CYS A 104 24.32 9.69 -9.79
CA CYS A 104 24.74 9.81 -11.20
C CYS A 104 25.99 10.69 -11.40
N GLY A 105 26.45 11.38 -10.38
CA GLY A 105 27.58 12.29 -10.49
C GLY A 105 28.24 12.53 -9.15
N VAL A 106 29.54 12.83 -9.21
CA VAL A 106 30.33 13.28 -8.07
C VAL A 106 31.13 14.52 -8.44
N THR A 107 31.39 15.39 -7.47
CA THR A 107 32.35 16.49 -7.61
C THR A 107 33.78 15.93 -7.61
N PRO A 108 34.80 16.73 -8.00
CA PRO A 108 36.20 16.32 -7.84
C PRO A 108 36.58 15.97 -6.40
N GLN A 109 35.88 16.57 -5.44
CA GLN A 109 36.01 16.30 -4.01
C GLN A 109 35.18 15.10 -3.53
N GLY A 110 34.57 14.33 -4.44
CA GLY A 110 33.87 13.08 -4.12
C GLY A 110 32.41 13.25 -3.66
N PHE A 111 31.92 14.47 -3.48
CA PHE A 111 30.56 14.74 -3.00
C PHE A 111 29.51 14.56 -4.09
N TYR A 112 28.25 14.38 -3.69
CA TYR A 112 27.11 14.26 -4.60
C TYR A 112 27.06 15.39 -5.63
N LYS A 113 26.79 15.03 -6.89
CA LYS A 113 26.49 15.98 -7.96
C LYS A 113 25.32 15.47 -8.79
N ARG A 114 24.21 16.22 -8.80
CA ARG A 114 23.07 15.91 -9.67
C ARG A 114 23.43 16.12 -11.14
N THR A 115 23.02 15.19 -11.98
CA THR A 115 23.23 15.22 -13.44
C THR A 115 21.88 15.17 -14.18
N PRO A 116 21.82 15.58 -15.46
CA PRO A 116 20.60 15.50 -16.26
C PRO A 116 20.05 14.07 -16.41
N GLU A 117 20.92 13.06 -16.29
CA GLU A 117 20.55 11.65 -16.43
C GLU A 117 19.79 11.10 -15.22
N TYR A 118 19.94 11.73 -14.05
CA TYR A 118 19.42 11.23 -12.79
C TYR A 118 17.90 11.09 -12.77
N ILE A 119 17.17 12.16 -13.12
CA ILE A 119 15.69 12.15 -13.06
C ILE A 119 15.08 11.13 -14.03
N PRO A 120 15.53 11.03 -15.30
CA PRO A 120 15.06 9.99 -16.21
C PRO A 120 15.25 8.56 -15.69
N ILE A 121 16.41 8.26 -15.09
CA ILE A 121 16.68 6.94 -14.51
C ILE A 121 15.80 6.72 -13.27
N ARG A 122 15.80 7.67 -12.33
CA ARG A 122 15.09 7.59 -11.05
C ARG A 122 13.57 7.48 -11.19
N LYS A 123 13.00 8.04 -12.26
CA LYS A 123 11.55 7.99 -12.57
C LYS A 123 11.18 6.95 -13.63
N TRP A 124 12.06 5.97 -13.90
CA TRP A 124 11.85 4.93 -14.92
C TRP A 124 11.49 5.46 -16.32
N LYS A 125 11.79 6.72 -16.64
CA LYS A 125 11.63 7.26 -18.01
C LYS A 125 12.68 6.69 -18.97
N ARG A 126 13.81 6.25 -18.41
CA ARG A 126 14.84 5.49 -19.11
C ARG A 126 15.12 4.22 -18.28
N GLN A 127 14.77 3.07 -18.85
CA GLN A 127 14.96 1.76 -18.21
C GLN A 127 16.24 1.09 -18.72
N GLY A 128 16.93 0.36 -17.85
CA GLY A 128 18.17 -0.34 -18.15
C GLY A 128 19.11 -0.46 -16.96
N CYS A 129 20.37 -0.75 -17.25
CA CYS A 129 21.46 -0.72 -16.28
C CYS A 129 22.45 0.38 -16.68
N PHE A 130 22.75 1.28 -15.75
CA PHE A 130 23.50 2.51 -16.02
C PHE A 130 24.77 2.53 -15.20
N ALA A 131 25.89 2.85 -15.85
CA ALA A 131 27.15 3.10 -15.17
C ALA A 131 27.00 4.36 -14.30
N VAL A 132 27.28 4.23 -13.01
CA VAL A 132 27.18 5.32 -12.05
C VAL A 132 28.44 5.36 -11.19
N PRO A 133 28.91 6.54 -10.76
CA PRO A 133 30.08 6.64 -9.90
C PRO A 133 29.91 6.00 -8.52
N MET A 134 28.66 5.76 -8.09
CA MET A 134 28.36 5.28 -6.74
C MET A 134 27.01 4.58 -6.66
N VAL A 135 27.00 3.43 -5.99
CA VAL A 135 25.81 2.75 -5.46
C VAL A 135 26.03 2.42 -4.00
N TYR A 136 24.96 2.34 -3.21
CA TYR A 136 25.04 2.08 -1.78
C TYR A 136 23.79 1.38 -1.24
N SER A 137 23.81 1.07 0.06
CA SER A 137 22.79 0.35 0.82
C SER A 137 22.41 -1.07 0.35
N THR A 138 21.92 -1.24 -0.87
CA THR A 138 21.68 -2.56 -1.46
C THR A 138 22.37 -2.71 -2.80
N TYR A 139 23.28 -3.69 -2.90
CA TYR A 139 23.97 -4.05 -4.14
C TYR A 139 24.60 -5.44 -4.06
N LEU A 140 24.73 -6.06 -5.23
CA LEU A 140 25.37 -7.34 -5.45
C LEU A 140 26.80 -7.12 -5.94
N LEU A 141 27.75 -7.89 -5.37
CA LEU A 141 29.14 -7.94 -5.79
C LEU A 141 29.48 -9.36 -6.28
N ASP A 142 30.02 -9.46 -7.50
CA ASP A 142 30.55 -10.69 -8.09
C ASP A 142 32.02 -10.90 -7.66
N LEU A 143 32.23 -11.87 -6.77
CA LEU A 143 33.54 -12.18 -6.18
C LEU A 143 34.41 -13.06 -7.09
N ARG A 144 33.85 -13.61 -8.16
CA ARG A 144 34.61 -14.41 -9.15
C ARG A 144 35.50 -13.52 -10.02
N ARG A 145 35.19 -12.22 -10.10
CA ARG A 145 35.98 -11.24 -10.86
C ARG A 145 37.30 -10.95 -10.15
N SER A 146 38.42 -11.05 -10.87
CA SER A 146 39.75 -10.81 -10.31
C SER A 146 39.89 -9.41 -9.69
N ALA A 147 39.30 -8.39 -10.32
CA ALA A 147 39.30 -7.01 -9.83
C ALA A 147 38.58 -6.84 -8.48
N SER A 148 37.62 -7.72 -8.16
CA SER A 148 36.91 -7.68 -6.87
C SER A 148 37.84 -7.92 -5.67
N ARG A 149 39.02 -8.53 -5.87
CA ARG A 149 40.00 -8.80 -4.80
C ARG A 149 40.61 -7.53 -4.22
N ALA A 150 40.71 -6.48 -5.02
CA ALA A 150 41.25 -5.18 -4.60
C ALA A 150 40.23 -4.30 -3.85
N LEU A 151 38.95 -4.71 -3.82
CA LEU A 151 37.90 -3.97 -3.11
C LEU A 151 38.03 -4.13 -1.60
N ALA A 152 37.89 -3.03 -0.88
CA ALA A 152 37.89 -2.99 0.58
C ALA A 152 37.00 -1.85 1.11
N PHE A 153 36.34 -2.11 2.24
CA PHE A 153 35.69 -1.08 3.06
C PHE A 153 36.64 -0.55 4.13
N TYR A 154 37.52 -1.40 4.67
CA TYR A 154 38.43 -1.02 5.75
C TYR A 154 39.74 -1.84 5.70
N PRO A 155 40.91 -1.25 6.03
CA PRO A 155 41.14 0.19 6.18
C PRO A 155 40.84 0.95 4.87
N PRO A 156 40.52 2.25 4.92
CA PRO A 156 40.38 3.06 3.71
C PRO A 156 41.65 2.98 2.86
N HIS A 157 41.50 3.18 1.54
CA HIS A 157 42.65 3.20 0.65
C HIS A 157 43.66 4.27 1.11
N PRO A 158 44.99 4.03 1.05
CA PRO A 158 45.99 4.98 1.57
C PRO A 158 45.92 6.39 0.98
N HIS A 159 45.41 6.50 -0.25
CA HIS A 159 45.25 7.76 -0.97
C HIS A 159 43.82 8.35 -0.88
N TYR A 160 42.97 7.84 0.02
CA TYR A 160 41.62 8.36 0.20
C TYR A 160 41.68 9.76 0.85
N PRO A 161 41.25 10.83 0.14
CA PRO A 161 41.55 12.21 0.56
C PRO A 161 40.38 12.88 1.30
N HIS A 162 39.30 12.14 1.59
CA HIS A 162 38.05 12.69 2.12
C HIS A 162 37.84 12.32 3.59
N HIS A 163 36.83 12.92 4.21
CA HIS A 163 36.36 12.53 5.54
C HIS A 163 35.90 11.06 5.52
N ILE A 164 35.92 10.43 6.69
CA ILE A 164 35.60 9.01 6.82
C ILE A 164 34.10 8.83 6.59
N ASP A 165 33.75 8.18 5.49
CA ASP A 165 32.40 7.79 5.10
C ASP A 165 32.47 6.43 4.41
N ASP A 166 31.61 5.49 4.80
CA ASP A 166 31.70 4.10 4.37
C ASP A 166 31.38 3.91 2.88
N ILE A 167 30.47 4.74 2.36
CA ILE A 167 30.02 4.71 0.97
C ILE A 167 31.09 5.34 0.07
N MET A 168 31.58 6.52 0.43
CA MET A 168 32.62 7.23 -0.32
C MET A 168 33.93 6.44 -0.35
N ALA A 169 34.33 5.86 0.79
CA ALA A 169 35.55 5.05 0.87
C ALA A 169 35.46 3.81 -0.04
N PHE A 170 34.32 3.12 -0.05
CA PHE A 170 34.12 1.95 -0.92
C PHE A 170 34.07 2.32 -2.40
N ALA A 171 33.36 3.40 -2.76
CA ALA A 171 33.33 3.91 -4.13
C ALA A 171 34.72 4.33 -4.63
N PHE A 172 35.53 4.94 -3.76
CA PHE A 172 36.93 5.24 -4.06
C PHE A 172 37.75 3.96 -4.25
N SER A 173 37.60 2.96 -3.37
CA SER A 173 38.27 1.66 -3.51
C SER A 173 37.93 0.98 -4.85
N ALA A 174 36.66 0.97 -5.25
CA ALA A 174 36.24 0.43 -6.54
C ALA A 174 36.86 1.17 -7.72
N ARG A 175 36.90 2.50 -7.66
CA ARG A 175 37.53 3.33 -8.70
C ARG A 175 39.03 3.04 -8.84
N GLN A 176 39.76 2.95 -7.72
CA GLN A 176 41.19 2.61 -7.73
C GLN A 176 41.44 1.20 -8.26
N ALA A 177 40.50 0.28 -8.03
CA ALA A 177 40.55 -1.09 -8.58
C ALA A 177 40.10 -1.18 -10.05
N GLY A 178 39.70 -0.06 -10.68
CA GLY A 178 39.18 -0.05 -12.06
C GLY A 178 37.82 -0.73 -12.21
N VAL A 179 37.03 -0.82 -11.13
CA VAL A 179 35.72 -1.47 -11.10
C VAL A 179 34.61 -0.43 -11.23
N GLN A 180 33.85 -0.52 -12.32
CA GLN A 180 32.68 0.33 -12.55
C GLN A 180 31.46 -0.20 -11.77
N MET A 181 30.74 0.71 -11.11
CA MET A 181 29.46 0.42 -10.45
C MET A 181 28.29 0.68 -11.39
N TYR A 182 27.21 -0.07 -11.21
CA TYR A 182 26.00 0.05 -12.02
C TYR A 182 24.74 0.08 -11.17
N VAL A 183 23.74 0.83 -11.61
CA VAL A 183 22.37 0.77 -11.07
C VAL A 183 21.42 0.23 -12.15
N CYS A 184 20.53 -0.68 -11.78
CA CYS A 184 19.56 -1.28 -12.69
C CYS A 184 18.13 -0.97 -12.25
N ASN A 185 17.31 -0.48 -13.18
CA ASN A 185 15.91 -0.12 -12.96
C ASN A 185 14.97 -0.82 -13.97
N LYS A 186 15.34 -2.02 -14.44
CA LYS A 186 14.54 -2.79 -15.39
C LYS A 186 13.19 -3.24 -14.81
N ASP A 187 13.12 -3.35 -13.49
CA ASP A 187 11.90 -3.62 -12.73
C ASP A 187 11.86 -2.74 -11.45
N HIS A 188 10.78 -2.83 -10.70
CA HIS A 188 10.64 -2.27 -9.36
C HIS A 188 11.15 -3.30 -8.34
N TYR A 189 12.31 -3.05 -7.75
CA TYR A 189 13.00 -4.03 -6.91
C TYR A 189 12.67 -3.92 -5.42
N GLY A 190 12.26 -2.75 -4.95
CA GLY A 190 11.99 -2.51 -3.54
C GLY A 190 12.02 -1.04 -3.19
N TYR A 191 12.08 -0.77 -1.89
CA TYR A 191 11.95 0.56 -1.30
C TYR A 191 13.06 0.84 -0.30
N LEU A 192 13.32 2.13 -0.08
CA LEU A 192 14.21 2.60 0.98
C LEU A 192 13.64 3.88 1.62
N PRO A 193 13.85 4.08 2.94
CA PRO A 193 13.44 5.32 3.59
C PRO A 193 14.32 6.49 3.14
N VAL A 194 13.78 7.69 3.24
CA VAL A 194 14.57 8.92 3.10
C VAL A 194 15.25 9.19 4.44
N PRO A 195 16.58 9.35 4.48
CA PRO A 195 17.31 9.70 5.70
C PRO A 195 16.74 10.99 6.30
N LEU A 196 16.53 10.95 7.62
CA LEU A 196 16.12 12.12 8.38
C LEU A 196 17.33 12.91 8.85
N LYS A 197 17.13 14.21 9.09
CA LYS A 197 18.17 15.12 9.57
C LYS A 197 18.64 14.75 10.97
N GLN A 198 19.82 15.25 11.34
CA GLN A 198 20.45 14.95 12.63
C GLN A 198 19.68 15.48 13.84
N ASP A 199 18.90 16.56 13.68
CA ASP A 199 18.08 17.18 14.72
C ASP A 199 16.74 16.47 14.96
N GLN A 200 16.37 15.54 14.08
CA GLN A 200 15.14 14.75 14.19
C GLN A 200 15.26 13.61 15.20
N THR A 201 14.15 13.17 15.77
CA THR A 201 14.13 12.16 16.83
C THR A 201 14.11 10.72 16.29
N LEU A 202 14.29 9.75 17.19
CA LEU A 202 14.15 8.32 16.83
C LEU A 202 12.69 7.95 16.58
N GLU A 203 11.74 8.60 17.25
CA GLU A 203 10.31 8.42 17.03
C GLU A 203 9.92 8.87 15.61
N GLU A 204 10.45 10.01 15.13
CA GLU A 204 10.24 10.46 13.76
C GLU A 204 10.87 9.50 12.74
N GLU A 205 11.98 8.83 13.08
CA GLU A 205 12.59 7.78 12.25
C GLU A 205 11.74 6.52 12.17
N GLU A 206 11.15 6.10 13.30
CA GLU A 206 10.19 5.00 13.33
C GLU A 206 8.95 5.34 12.49
N GLU A 207 8.42 6.57 12.58
CA GLU A 207 7.30 7.04 11.77
C GLU A 207 7.65 7.05 10.27
N SER A 208 8.81 7.61 9.90
CA SER A 208 9.31 7.64 8.51
C SER A 208 9.53 6.23 7.93
N PHE A 209 10.14 5.33 8.71
CA PHE A 209 10.31 3.95 8.31
C PHE A 209 8.97 3.27 8.11
N THR A 210 8.00 3.55 9.00
CA THR A 210 6.69 2.92 8.87
C THR A 210 5.88 3.48 7.70
N HIS A 211 6.04 4.74 7.33
CA HIS A 211 5.54 5.25 6.05
C HIS A 211 6.14 4.50 4.87
N THR A 212 7.45 4.24 4.89
CA THR A 212 8.13 3.48 3.83
C THR A 212 7.64 2.04 3.77
N LEU A 213 7.45 1.39 4.92
CA LEU A 213 6.84 0.07 5.01
C LEU A 213 5.41 0.08 4.45
N THR A 214 4.65 1.11 4.78
CA THR A 214 3.31 1.31 4.24
C THR A 214 3.36 1.53 2.74
N GLU A 215 4.31 2.28 2.17
CA GLU A 215 4.47 2.46 0.71
C GLU A 215 4.88 1.16 0.00
N ALA A 216 5.81 0.42 0.60
CA ALA A 216 6.29 -0.86 0.10
C ALA A 216 5.18 -1.92 0.10
N HIS A 217 4.40 -1.91 1.17
CA HIS A 217 3.20 -2.70 1.26
C HIS A 217 2.10 -2.09 0.41
N SER A 218 2.03 -0.76 0.17
CA SER A 218 0.93 -0.05 -0.52
C SER A 218 0.80 -0.41 -1.99
N LYS A 219 1.92 -0.65 -2.69
CA LYS A 219 1.85 -1.20 -4.05
C LYS A 219 1.47 -2.68 -4.07
N ILE A 220 1.35 -3.32 -2.90
CA ILE A 220 0.72 -4.62 -2.66
C ILE A 220 -0.64 -4.45 -1.89
N PHE A 221 -0.90 -3.34 -1.20
CA PHE A 221 -1.86 -3.10 -0.08
C PHE A 221 -1.93 -1.60 0.36
N LEU A 222 -2.30 -0.70 -0.55
CA LEU A 222 -2.81 0.70 -0.47
C LEU A 222 -2.40 1.75 0.60
N HIS A 223 -2.37 3.01 0.14
CA HIS A 223 -2.61 4.22 0.93
C HIS A 223 -4.00 4.19 1.58
N ILE A 224 -4.07 4.36 2.90
CA ILE A 224 -4.96 5.22 3.72
C ILE A 224 -4.62 4.84 5.16
N PHE A 225 -3.69 5.50 5.84
CA PHE A 225 -3.60 5.53 7.31
C PHE A 225 -2.60 6.62 7.72
N ASP A 226 -3.01 7.50 8.64
CA ASP A 226 -2.15 8.47 9.32
C ASP A 226 -1.53 7.84 10.58
N SER A 227 -0.45 8.43 11.09
CA SER A 227 0.61 7.79 11.90
C SER A 227 0.18 7.10 13.22
N ASP A 228 -1.00 7.39 13.77
CA ASP A 228 -1.56 6.66 14.93
C ASP A 228 -2.04 5.22 14.62
N SER A 229 -2.08 4.83 13.34
CA SER A 229 -2.76 3.61 12.87
C SER A 229 -1.88 2.34 12.77
N LEU A 230 -0.64 2.39 13.27
CA LEU A 230 0.34 1.29 13.08
C LEU A 230 0.19 0.16 14.09
N LYS A 231 -0.20 0.48 15.34
CA LYS A 231 -0.74 -0.51 16.29
C LYS A 231 -1.98 -1.19 15.71
N ALA A 232 -2.77 -0.43 14.97
CA ALA A 232 -4.03 -0.80 14.36
C ALA A 232 -3.84 -1.86 13.25
N LEU A 233 -2.83 -1.69 12.38
CA LEU A 233 -2.46 -2.67 11.35
C LEU A 233 -1.87 -3.96 11.99
N TYR A 234 -1.02 -3.83 13.01
CA TYR A 234 -0.46 -4.96 13.75
C TYR A 234 -1.55 -5.78 14.47
N LEU A 235 -2.56 -5.10 15.04
CA LEU A 235 -3.75 -5.70 15.63
C LEU A 235 -4.58 -6.48 14.59
N LEU A 236 -4.77 -5.96 13.38
CA LEU A 236 -5.48 -6.67 12.30
C LEU A 236 -4.69 -7.90 11.81
N PHE A 237 -3.36 -7.82 11.75
CA PHE A 237 -2.51 -8.98 11.47
C PHE A 237 -2.58 -10.05 12.58
N SER A 238 -2.74 -9.65 13.85
CA SER A 238 -2.94 -10.60 14.96
C SER A 238 -4.24 -11.41 14.87
N LEU A 239 -5.22 -10.89 14.12
CA LEU A 239 -6.47 -11.56 13.80
C LEU A 239 -6.44 -12.28 12.43
N TYR A 240 -5.30 -12.41 11.75
CA TYR A 240 -5.23 -13.00 10.40
C TYR A 240 -6.16 -12.34 9.37
N LEU A 241 -6.48 -11.06 9.54
CA LEU A 241 -7.42 -10.34 8.69
C LEU A 241 -6.68 -9.68 7.50
N VAL A 242 -6.93 -10.14 6.28
CA VAL A 242 -6.32 -9.56 5.06
C VAL A 242 -7.19 -8.42 4.53
N ILE A 243 -6.61 -7.23 4.29
CA ILE A 243 -7.37 -6.06 3.83
C ILE A 243 -7.41 -5.99 2.29
N MET A 244 -8.57 -6.15 1.66
CA MET A 244 -8.72 -6.02 0.21
C MET A 244 -9.49 -4.74 -0.15
N ARG A 245 -8.92 -3.87 -0.97
CA ARG A 245 -9.63 -2.68 -1.47
C ARG A 245 -10.20 -2.90 -2.85
N ILE A 246 -11.33 -2.26 -3.07
CA ILE A 246 -12.03 -2.22 -4.34
C ILE A 246 -11.91 -0.82 -4.91
N SER A 247 -11.50 -0.73 -6.18
CA SER A 247 -11.55 0.53 -6.93
C SER A 247 -12.30 0.29 -8.23
N ALA A 248 -13.50 0.87 -8.34
CA ALA A 248 -14.37 0.68 -9.48
C ALA A 248 -13.77 1.29 -10.77
N ARG A 249 -12.96 2.34 -10.64
CA ARG A 249 -12.30 3.09 -11.73
C ARG A 249 -11.49 2.26 -12.73
N VAL A 250 -10.84 1.19 -12.28
CA VAL A 250 -9.94 0.39 -13.14
C VAL A 250 -10.73 -0.49 -14.12
N VAL A 251 -11.95 -0.90 -13.74
CA VAL A 251 -12.77 -1.81 -14.56
C VAL A 251 -13.63 -1.03 -15.57
N HIS A 252 -14.10 0.18 -15.21
CA HIS A 252 -15.00 0.99 -16.06
C HIS A 252 -14.43 1.35 -17.45
N ARG A 253 -13.12 1.60 -17.56
CA ARG A 253 -12.50 2.06 -18.82
C ARG A 253 -12.19 0.95 -19.83
N ALA A 254 -12.40 -0.32 -19.48
CA ALA A 254 -11.86 -1.45 -20.23
C ALA A 254 -12.89 -2.47 -20.74
N LEU A 255 -14.19 -2.32 -20.43
CA LEU A 255 -15.22 -3.30 -20.78
C LEU A 255 -16.24 -2.75 -21.78
N ASN A 256 -16.21 -3.25 -23.02
CA ASN A 256 -17.23 -3.07 -24.05
C ASN A 256 -18.28 -4.21 -24.01
N SER A 257 -19.39 -4.06 -24.74
CA SER A 257 -20.50 -5.04 -24.71
C SER A 257 -20.08 -6.46 -25.14
N SER A 258 -19.09 -6.59 -26.02
CA SER A 258 -18.58 -7.88 -26.48
C SER A 258 -17.80 -8.62 -25.39
N GLN A 259 -17.05 -7.88 -24.56
CA GLN A 259 -16.32 -8.45 -23.41
C GLN A 259 -17.28 -8.89 -22.29
N LEU A 260 -18.36 -8.14 -22.04
CA LEU A 260 -19.38 -8.52 -21.06
C LEU A 260 -20.06 -9.84 -21.44
N LEU A 261 -20.42 -10.00 -22.71
CA LEU A 261 -20.97 -11.25 -23.24
C LEU A 261 -19.98 -12.41 -23.14
N ALA A 262 -18.70 -12.17 -23.45
CA ALA A 262 -17.64 -13.19 -23.33
C ALA A 262 -17.42 -13.64 -21.87
N MET A 263 -17.74 -12.77 -20.90
CA MET A 263 -17.68 -13.09 -19.47
C MET A 263 -18.94 -13.83 -18.95
N GLY A 264 -19.94 -14.06 -19.82
CA GLY A 264 -21.21 -14.70 -19.45
C GLY A 264 -22.02 -13.87 -18.45
N ILE A 265 -21.95 -12.54 -18.59
CA ILE A 265 -22.71 -11.61 -17.74
C ILE A 265 -24.10 -11.42 -18.34
N ASP A 266 -25.12 -11.88 -17.62
CA ASP A 266 -26.52 -11.70 -17.97
C ASP A 266 -27.24 -10.96 -16.84
N MET A 267 -28.03 -9.94 -17.18
CA MET A 267 -28.81 -9.19 -16.20
C MET A 267 -29.96 -10.03 -15.65
N LEU A 268 -30.28 -9.87 -14.37
CA LEU A 268 -31.46 -10.52 -13.80
C LEU A 268 -32.73 -10.05 -14.55
N PRO A 269 -33.54 -10.96 -15.12
CA PRO A 269 -34.70 -10.56 -15.92
C PRO A 269 -35.70 -9.72 -15.12
N GLY A 270 -36.06 -8.56 -15.67
CA GLY A 270 -36.99 -7.63 -15.03
C GLY A 270 -36.37 -6.75 -13.94
N TYR A 271 -35.05 -6.79 -13.73
CA TYR A 271 -34.39 -5.84 -12.86
C TYR A 271 -34.52 -4.41 -13.41
N LYS A 272 -34.97 -3.52 -12.52
CA LYS A 272 -34.90 -2.07 -12.68
C LYS A 272 -34.45 -1.43 -11.38
N ASP A 273 -33.56 -0.45 -11.51
CA ASP A 273 -33.05 0.37 -10.41
C ASP A 273 -34.23 1.03 -9.66
N PRO A 274 -34.28 0.92 -8.32
CA PRO A 274 -35.42 1.42 -7.54
C PRO A 274 -35.63 2.94 -7.58
N TYR A 275 -34.60 3.72 -7.91
CA TYR A 275 -34.63 5.17 -7.84
C TYR A 275 -34.79 5.82 -9.22
N SER A 276 -34.28 5.17 -10.27
CA SER A 276 -34.21 5.70 -11.63
C SER A 276 -34.93 4.85 -12.69
N ASP A 277 -35.55 3.73 -12.32
CA ASP A 277 -36.32 2.81 -13.19
C ASP A 277 -35.52 2.30 -14.42
N ARG A 278 -34.18 2.32 -14.34
CA ARG A 278 -33.25 1.90 -15.41
C ARG A 278 -32.66 0.52 -15.18
N VAL A 279 -32.04 -0.03 -16.20
CA VAL A 279 -31.16 -1.21 -16.10
C VAL A 279 -29.78 -0.84 -15.55
N LEU A 280 -28.94 -1.84 -15.26
CA LEU A 280 -27.59 -1.66 -14.71
C LEU A 280 -26.71 -0.72 -15.57
N THR A 281 -25.91 0.13 -14.93
CA THR A 281 -24.85 0.90 -15.61
C THR A 281 -23.56 0.08 -15.71
N ARG A 282 -22.65 0.46 -16.61
CA ARG A 282 -21.29 -0.11 -16.65
C ARG A 282 -20.51 0.14 -15.36
N GLY A 283 -20.83 1.24 -14.69
CA GLY A 283 -20.41 1.61 -13.34
C GLY A 283 -20.75 0.52 -12.31
N GLU A 284 -22.03 0.18 -12.20
CA GLU A 284 -22.50 -0.83 -11.27
C GLU A 284 -21.92 -2.23 -11.58
N ILE A 285 -21.77 -2.56 -12.87
CA ILE A 285 -21.11 -3.80 -13.31
C ILE A 285 -19.65 -3.83 -12.85
N GLY A 286 -18.90 -2.75 -13.09
CA GLY A 286 -17.49 -2.67 -12.71
C GLY A 286 -17.28 -2.76 -11.19
N CYS A 287 -18.16 -2.12 -10.42
CA CYS A 287 -18.17 -2.24 -8.95
C CYS A 287 -18.40 -3.70 -8.53
N PHE A 288 -19.46 -4.34 -9.02
CA PHE A 288 -19.76 -5.73 -8.71
C PHE A 288 -18.61 -6.68 -9.08
N LEU A 289 -18.03 -6.52 -10.29
CA LEU A 289 -16.91 -7.35 -10.75
C LEU A 289 -15.68 -7.20 -9.85
N SER A 290 -15.48 -6.02 -9.27
CA SER A 290 -14.40 -5.79 -8.31
C SER A 290 -14.62 -6.60 -7.03
N HIS A 291 -15.82 -6.59 -6.45
CA HIS A 291 -16.17 -7.47 -5.31
C HIS A 291 -16.06 -8.96 -5.70
N TYR A 292 -16.57 -9.34 -6.87
CA TYR A 292 -16.52 -10.72 -7.36
C TYR A 292 -15.08 -11.22 -7.51
N SER A 293 -14.15 -10.36 -7.96
CA SER A 293 -12.73 -10.68 -8.06
C SER A 293 -12.09 -10.93 -6.68
N VAL A 294 -12.48 -10.14 -5.67
CA VAL A 294 -12.06 -10.32 -4.28
C VAL A 294 -12.55 -11.66 -3.76
N TRP A 295 -13.81 -12.01 -3.97
CA TRP A 295 -14.36 -13.31 -3.54
C TRP A 295 -13.62 -14.49 -4.17
N LYS A 296 -13.27 -14.41 -5.46
CA LYS A 296 -12.45 -15.45 -6.11
C LYS A 296 -11.09 -15.59 -5.45
N GLN A 297 -10.41 -14.47 -5.17
CA GLN A 297 -9.08 -14.48 -4.56
C GLN A 297 -9.13 -15.09 -3.15
N VAL A 298 -10.13 -14.74 -2.34
CA VAL A 298 -10.36 -15.33 -1.02
C VAL A 298 -10.43 -16.86 -1.12
N VAL A 299 -11.19 -17.39 -2.09
CA VAL A 299 -11.33 -18.83 -2.28
C VAL A 299 -10.06 -19.48 -2.85
N GLN A 300 -9.42 -18.86 -3.85
CA GLN A 300 -8.22 -19.40 -4.50
C GLN A 300 -7.00 -19.46 -3.58
N GLN A 301 -6.88 -18.48 -2.67
CA GLN A 301 -5.79 -18.38 -1.71
C GLN A 301 -6.15 -18.95 -0.33
N GLU A 302 -7.35 -19.52 -0.19
CA GLU A 302 -7.87 -20.09 1.07
C GLU A 302 -7.80 -19.12 2.27
N LEU A 303 -8.03 -17.82 2.03
CA LEU A 303 -8.00 -16.80 3.06
C LEU A 303 -9.18 -16.98 4.00
N GLN A 304 -8.92 -17.22 5.28
CA GLN A 304 -9.97 -17.56 6.27
C GLN A 304 -10.92 -16.39 6.52
N GLN A 305 -10.38 -15.17 6.63
CA GLN A 305 -11.15 -13.95 6.82
C GLN A 305 -10.44 -12.74 6.21
N VAL A 306 -11.22 -11.85 5.59
CA VAL A 306 -10.72 -10.63 4.95
C VAL A 306 -11.58 -9.43 5.29
N LEU A 307 -10.99 -8.25 5.41
CA LEU A 307 -11.71 -6.97 5.45
C LEU A 307 -11.71 -6.36 4.06
N VAL A 308 -12.89 -6.20 3.48
CA VAL A 308 -13.09 -5.54 2.19
C VAL A 308 -13.47 -4.08 2.43
N LEU A 309 -12.80 -3.15 1.74
CA LEU A 309 -13.03 -1.71 1.85
C LEU A 309 -13.17 -1.08 0.46
N GLU A 310 -14.12 -0.16 0.29
CA GLU A 310 -14.19 0.73 -0.87
C GLU A 310 -13.12 1.83 -0.79
N ASP A 311 -12.87 2.51 -1.92
CA ASP A 311 -11.77 3.46 -2.06
C ASP A 311 -12.04 4.87 -1.56
N ASP A 312 -13.28 5.19 -1.19
CA ASP A 312 -13.82 6.50 -0.84
C ASP A 312 -14.44 6.57 0.57
N VAL A 313 -13.92 5.76 1.50
CA VAL A 313 -14.39 5.67 2.89
C VAL A 313 -13.59 6.53 3.89
N ARG A 314 -14.27 7.02 4.92
CA ARG A 314 -13.73 7.63 6.13
C ARG A 314 -13.89 6.67 7.31
N PHE A 315 -12.86 6.58 8.13
CA PHE A 315 -12.83 5.74 9.33
C PHE A 315 -13.29 6.51 10.57
N GLU A 316 -13.98 5.82 11.47
CA GLU A 316 -14.20 6.33 12.83
C GLU A 316 -12.92 6.27 13.68
N PRO A 317 -12.81 7.14 14.70
CA PRO A 317 -11.73 7.04 15.68
C PRO A 317 -11.67 5.64 16.30
N SER A 318 -10.45 5.15 16.51
CA SER A 318 -10.19 3.80 17.05
C SER A 318 -10.78 2.65 16.20
N PHE A 319 -10.95 2.85 14.89
CA PHE A 319 -11.48 1.84 13.95
C PHE A 319 -10.94 0.43 14.19
N CYS A 320 -9.61 0.25 14.15
CA CYS A 320 -9.04 -1.10 14.22
C CYS A 320 -9.20 -1.72 15.60
N SER A 321 -8.96 -0.99 16.69
CA SER A 321 -9.10 -1.56 18.05
C SER A 321 -10.56 -1.93 18.33
N ARG A 322 -11.52 -1.14 17.84
CA ARG A 322 -12.95 -1.45 17.91
C ARG A 322 -13.30 -2.68 17.07
N LEU A 323 -12.84 -2.74 15.81
CA LEU A 323 -13.07 -3.90 14.95
C LEU A 323 -12.45 -5.17 15.55
N VAL A 324 -11.23 -5.08 16.09
CA VAL A 324 -10.56 -6.20 16.75
C VAL A 324 -11.35 -6.70 17.94
N THR A 325 -11.76 -5.79 18.82
CA THR A 325 -12.61 -6.12 19.98
C THR A 325 -13.90 -6.83 19.56
N ILE A 326 -14.52 -6.38 18.46
CA ILE A 326 -15.73 -7.01 17.91
C ILE A 326 -15.41 -8.43 17.41
N MET A 327 -14.35 -8.60 16.62
CA MET A 327 -13.98 -9.91 16.09
C MET A 327 -13.56 -10.90 17.19
N GLU A 328 -12.87 -10.45 18.23
CA GLU A 328 -12.55 -11.25 19.41
C GLU A 328 -13.83 -11.68 20.15
N ASN A 329 -14.82 -10.81 20.27
CA ASN A 329 -16.11 -11.15 20.87
C ASN A 329 -16.89 -12.16 20.03
N VAL A 330 -16.91 -11.99 18.71
CA VAL A 330 -17.51 -12.94 17.76
C VAL A 330 -16.86 -14.32 17.91
N GLN A 331 -15.53 -14.38 17.98
CA GLN A 331 -14.78 -15.62 18.19
C GLN A 331 -15.06 -16.24 19.57
N ARG A 332 -15.04 -15.44 20.63
CA ARG A 332 -15.28 -15.87 22.01
C ARG A 332 -16.66 -16.51 22.21
N VAL A 333 -17.67 -15.98 21.54
CA VAL A 333 -19.04 -16.51 21.59
C VAL A 333 -19.23 -17.69 20.64
N GLY A 334 -18.28 -17.96 19.74
CA GLY A 334 -18.40 -18.98 18.71
C GLY A 334 -19.52 -18.68 17.72
N LEU A 335 -19.78 -17.40 17.45
CA LEU A 335 -20.82 -17.00 16.51
C LEU A 335 -20.42 -17.42 15.10
N GLU A 336 -21.28 -18.18 14.42
CA GLU A 336 -21.05 -18.52 13.01
C GLU A 336 -21.49 -17.35 12.12
N TRP A 337 -20.58 -16.81 11.32
CA TRP A 337 -20.82 -15.66 10.45
C TRP A 337 -20.18 -15.87 9.07
N ASP A 338 -20.77 -15.23 8.06
CA ASP A 338 -20.26 -15.23 6.69
C ASP A 338 -19.83 -13.82 6.25
N LEU A 339 -20.60 -12.81 6.64
CA LEU A 339 -20.35 -11.41 6.30
C LEU A 339 -20.69 -10.49 7.49
N ILE A 340 -19.83 -9.53 7.81
CA ILE A 340 -20.10 -8.51 8.83
C ILE A 340 -19.90 -7.13 8.19
N TYR A 341 -20.98 -6.37 8.02
CA TYR A 341 -20.89 -4.98 7.56
C TYR A 341 -20.15 -4.11 8.59
N VAL A 342 -19.20 -3.32 8.09
CA VAL A 342 -18.39 -2.38 8.87
C VAL A 342 -18.78 -0.93 8.52
N GLY A 343 -19.17 -0.69 7.26
CA GLY A 343 -19.82 0.54 6.80
C GLY A 343 -20.96 0.20 5.83
N ARG A 344 -22.11 0.84 6.02
CA ARG A 344 -23.26 0.74 5.11
C ARG A 344 -24.28 1.86 5.32
N LYS A 345 -25.16 2.05 4.34
CA LYS A 345 -26.39 2.83 4.45
C LYS A 345 -27.56 1.93 4.84
N ARG A 346 -28.23 2.27 5.93
CA ARG A 346 -29.47 1.61 6.33
C ARG A 346 -30.63 2.23 5.56
N LEU A 347 -31.36 1.44 4.78
CA LEU A 347 -32.52 1.96 4.05
C LEU A 347 -33.82 1.83 4.86
N GLN A 348 -33.89 0.86 5.78
CA GLN A 348 -35.04 0.67 6.67
C GLN A 348 -34.78 1.29 8.05
N VAL A 349 -34.88 2.63 8.15
CA VAL A 349 -34.54 3.38 9.38
C VAL A 349 -35.71 3.44 10.39
N LYS A 350 -36.93 3.06 9.97
CA LYS A 350 -38.13 3.16 10.82
C LYS A 350 -38.18 2.13 11.94
N GLU A 351 -37.56 0.97 11.77
CA GLU A 351 -37.54 -0.09 12.76
C GLU A 351 -36.09 -0.34 13.20
N PRO A 352 -35.79 -0.36 14.52
CA PRO A 352 -34.45 -0.62 14.99
C PRO A 352 -34.05 -2.07 14.67
N GLU A 353 -32.81 -2.25 14.24
CA GLU A 353 -32.24 -3.57 14.00
C GLU A 353 -32.00 -4.31 15.33
N LEU A 354 -32.13 -5.63 15.29
CA LEU A 354 -32.05 -6.47 16.49
C LEU A 354 -30.60 -6.78 16.84
N TRP A 355 -30.25 -6.59 18.11
CA TRP A 355 -28.94 -6.95 18.66
C TRP A 355 -28.70 -8.46 18.64
N VAL A 356 -27.46 -8.85 18.34
CA VAL A 356 -27.02 -10.25 18.39
C VAL A 356 -26.76 -10.62 19.84
N LYS A 357 -27.42 -11.69 20.31
CA LYS A 357 -27.29 -12.15 21.68
C LYS A 357 -25.84 -12.58 21.99
N GLY A 358 -25.24 -11.99 23.03
CA GLY A 358 -23.92 -12.36 23.53
C GLY A 358 -22.74 -11.59 22.91
N VAL A 359 -22.95 -10.85 21.81
CA VAL A 359 -21.92 -10.00 21.20
C VAL A 359 -22.39 -8.54 21.27
N SER A 360 -21.81 -7.78 22.21
CA SER A 360 -22.02 -6.32 22.23
C SER A 360 -21.46 -5.74 20.92
N ASN A 361 -22.17 -4.77 20.34
CA ASN A 361 -21.78 -4.06 19.10
C ASN A 361 -22.06 -4.80 17.78
N LEU A 362 -22.93 -5.81 17.77
CA LEU A 362 -23.38 -6.49 16.56
C LEU A 362 -24.91 -6.53 16.47
N VAL A 363 -25.45 -6.28 15.28
CA VAL A 363 -26.89 -6.35 14.96
C VAL A 363 -27.14 -7.22 13.73
N HIS A 364 -28.38 -7.68 13.58
CA HIS A 364 -28.88 -8.30 12.36
C HIS A 364 -29.25 -7.22 11.33
N PRO A 365 -28.53 -7.09 10.20
CA PRO A 365 -28.78 -6.05 9.22
C PRO A 365 -30.12 -6.28 8.53
N SER A 366 -30.83 -5.19 8.28
CA SER A 366 -31.97 -5.13 7.36
C SER A 366 -31.49 -4.73 5.95
N TYR A 367 -32.43 -4.36 5.06
CA TYR A 367 -32.11 -3.89 3.72
C TYR A 367 -31.13 -2.70 3.75
N SER A 368 -30.03 -2.82 2.99
CA SER A 368 -28.84 -2.00 3.13
C SER A 368 -28.24 -1.66 1.77
N TYR A 369 -27.79 -0.42 1.62
CA TYR A 369 -27.03 0.10 0.47
C TYR A 369 -25.63 0.52 0.91
N TRP A 370 -24.81 0.97 -0.05
CA TRP A 370 -23.45 1.46 0.15
C TRP A 370 -22.58 0.40 0.81
N THR A 371 -22.02 -0.50 0.02
CA THR A 371 -21.12 -1.56 0.49
C THR A 371 -19.71 -1.04 0.83
N LEU A 372 -19.65 0.08 1.60
CA LEU A 372 -18.43 0.82 1.99
C LEU A 372 -17.35 -0.09 2.56
N GLY A 373 -17.74 -1.06 3.38
CA GLY A 373 -16.82 -2.10 3.82
C GLY A 373 -17.47 -3.19 4.66
N TYR A 374 -16.91 -4.39 4.57
CA TYR A 374 -17.38 -5.57 5.29
C TYR A 374 -16.24 -6.55 5.55
N VAL A 375 -16.34 -7.31 6.64
CA VAL A 375 -15.53 -8.50 6.86
C VAL A 375 -16.20 -9.69 6.17
N LEU A 376 -15.43 -10.51 5.45
CA LEU A 376 -15.91 -11.69 4.72
C LEU A 376 -15.13 -12.93 5.15
N SER A 377 -15.84 -14.02 5.45
CA SER A 377 -15.21 -15.32 5.71
C SER A 377 -14.98 -16.10 4.42
N LEU A 378 -14.06 -17.08 4.46
CA LEU A 378 -13.85 -18.02 3.35
C LEU A 378 -15.16 -18.70 2.92
N ASN A 379 -15.99 -19.09 3.89
CA ASN A 379 -17.27 -19.72 3.64
C ASN A 379 -18.28 -18.75 3.01
N GLY A 380 -18.31 -17.50 3.48
CA GLY A 380 -19.11 -16.44 2.86
C GLY A 380 -18.73 -16.23 1.40
N ALA A 381 -17.45 -16.13 1.09
CA ALA A 381 -16.96 -16.00 -0.29
C ALA A 381 -17.40 -17.20 -1.17
N LYS A 382 -17.31 -18.44 -0.66
CA LYS A 382 -17.79 -19.64 -1.36
C LYS A 382 -19.29 -19.58 -1.65
N LYS A 383 -20.12 -19.20 -0.67
CA LYS A 383 -21.57 -19.05 -0.84
C LYS A 383 -21.92 -18.00 -1.91
N LEU A 384 -21.28 -16.83 -1.86
CA LEU A 384 -21.50 -15.75 -2.82
C LEU A 384 -21.13 -16.19 -4.26
N LEU A 385 -20.03 -16.92 -4.44
CA LEU A 385 -19.63 -17.45 -5.74
C LEU A 385 -20.53 -18.60 -6.22
N GLN A 386 -20.96 -19.49 -5.33
CA GLN A 386 -21.84 -20.61 -5.62
C GLN A 386 -23.22 -20.16 -6.13
N ALA A 387 -23.67 -18.97 -5.74
CA ALA A 387 -24.88 -18.35 -6.26
C ALA A 387 -24.84 -18.06 -7.78
N LYS A 388 -23.66 -18.14 -8.40
CA LYS A 388 -23.39 -17.83 -9.82
C LYS A 388 -23.94 -16.45 -10.21
N PRO A 389 -23.57 -15.36 -9.54
CA PRO A 389 -24.25 -14.08 -9.73
C PRO A 389 -24.04 -13.45 -11.11
N LEU A 390 -23.01 -13.84 -11.87
CA LEU A 390 -22.74 -13.24 -13.18
C LEU A 390 -23.86 -13.50 -14.20
N ASN A 391 -24.54 -14.65 -14.16
CA ASN A 391 -25.59 -14.99 -15.13
C ASN A 391 -26.99 -14.49 -14.74
N LYS A 392 -27.08 -13.71 -13.66
CA LYS A 392 -28.32 -13.11 -13.13
C LYS A 392 -27.95 -11.89 -12.27
N MET A 393 -27.21 -11.00 -12.91
CA MET A 393 -26.52 -9.91 -12.24
C MET A 393 -27.50 -8.89 -11.68
N LEU A 394 -27.23 -8.50 -10.44
CA LEU A 394 -27.79 -7.37 -9.72
C LEU A 394 -26.63 -6.49 -9.26
N PRO A 395 -26.83 -5.19 -8.98
CA PRO A 395 -25.83 -4.41 -8.25
C PRO A 395 -25.45 -5.10 -6.95
N VAL A 396 -24.22 -4.89 -6.48
CA VAL A 396 -23.73 -5.58 -5.26
C VAL A 396 -24.61 -5.28 -4.05
N ASP A 397 -25.10 -4.04 -3.96
CA ASP A 397 -26.01 -3.54 -2.92
C ASP A 397 -27.39 -4.23 -2.94
N GLU A 398 -27.82 -4.77 -4.08
CA GLU A 398 -29.07 -5.54 -4.20
C GLU A 398 -28.83 -7.04 -4.01
N PHE A 399 -27.70 -7.54 -4.56
CA PHE A 399 -27.32 -8.93 -4.49
C PHE A 399 -27.04 -9.39 -3.05
N LEU A 400 -26.29 -8.62 -2.26
CA LEU A 400 -25.95 -9.02 -0.90
C LEU A 400 -27.21 -9.21 -0.04
N PRO A 401 -28.17 -8.26 0.05
CA PRO A 401 -29.43 -8.45 0.76
C PRO A 401 -30.28 -9.61 0.29
N VAL A 402 -30.23 -9.96 -1.00
CA VAL A 402 -30.88 -11.19 -1.51
C VAL A 402 -30.28 -12.41 -0.83
N MET A 403 -28.94 -12.49 -0.76
CA MET A 403 -28.22 -13.65 -0.22
C MET A 403 -28.45 -13.89 1.29
N PHE A 404 -28.87 -12.87 2.05
CA PHE A 404 -29.25 -12.99 3.46
C PHE A 404 -30.75 -12.76 3.76
N ASN A 405 -31.63 -12.89 2.75
CA ASN A 405 -33.09 -12.79 2.86
C ASN A 405 -33.62 -11.49 3.49
N LYS A 406 -33.04 -10.34 3.12
CA LYS A 406 -33.50 -9.02 3.59
C LYS A 406 -33.81 -8.05 2.45
N HIS A 407 -33.87 -8.54 1.22
CA HIS A 407 -34.26 -7.75 0.06
C HIS A 407 -35.80 -7.55 0.03
N PRO A 408 -36.32 -6.34 -0.25
CA PRO A 408 -37.76 -6.05 -0.20
C PRO A 408 -38.58 -6.59 -1.39
N LYS A 409 -37.93 -6.90 -2.52
CA LYS A 409 -38.60 -7.47 -3.71
C LYS A 409 -38.47 -8.99 -3.73
N ASP A 410 -39.57 -9.69 -3.48
CA ASP A 410 -39.62 -11.17 -3.53
C ASP A 410 -39.27 -11.75 -4.89
N GLN A 411 -39.58 -11.02 -5.97
CA GLN A 411 -39.28 -11.43 -7.35
C GLN A 411 -37.78 -11.69 -7.55
N TYR A 412 -36.91 -10.92 -6.89
CA TYR A 412 -35.46 -11.10 -7.02
C TYR A 412 -34.98 -12.32 -6.21
N LEU A 413 -35.58 -12.57 -5.05
CA LEU A 413 -35.25 -13.72 -4.20
C LEU A 413 -35.48 -15.06 -4.93
N GLN A 414 -36.50 -15.14 -5.79
CA GLN A 414 -36.86 -16.35 -6.55
C GLN A 414 -35.76 -16.85 -7.50
N TYR A 415 -34.83 -15.99 -7.92
CA TYR A 415 -33.73 -16.38 -8.80
C TYR A 415 -32.55 -17.03 -8.07
N PHE A 416 -32.53 -17.00 -6.74
CA PHE A 416 -31.41 -17.50 -5.94
C PHE A 416 -31.93 -18.50 -4.91
N ASP A 417 -31.84 -19.80 -5.16
CA ASP A 417 -32.43 -20.79 -4.23
C ASP A 417 -31.69 -20.90 -2.89
N GLN A 418 -30.35 -20.81 -2.91
CA GLN A 418 -29.50 -20.90 -1.72
C GLN A 418 -29.15 -19.50 -1.22
N ARG A 419 -29.91 -19.02 -0.22
CA ARG A 419 -29.77 -17.68 0.41
C ARG A 419 -29.49 -17.82 1.90
N ASP A 420 -28.43 -18.54 2.23
CA ASP A 420 -28.06 -18.90 3.61
C ASP A 420 -26.84 -18.10 4.11
N LEU A 421 -26.56 -16.93 3.52
CA LEU A 421 -25.48 -16.06 3.95
C LEU A 421 -25.80 -15.48 5.34
N ARG A 422 -24.96 -15.80 6.33
CA ARG A 422 -25.10 -15.29 7.70
C ARG A 422 -24.47 -13.91 7.81
N ALA A 423 -25.28 -12.88 7.53
CA ALA A 423 -24.87 -11.50 7.57
C ALA A 423 -25.15 -10.84 8.94
N PHE A 424 -24.20 -10.04 9.40
CA PHE A 424 -24.31 -9.17 10.57
C PHE A 424 -23.82 -7.76 10.24
N SER A 425 -24.00 -6.81 11.15
CA SER A 425 -23.47 -5.45 11.03
C SER A 425 -22.95 -4.97 12.36
N VAL A 426 -21.85 -4.21 12.34
CA VAL A 426 -21.37 -3.51 13.54
C VAL A 426 -22.32 -2.36 13.90
N GLU A 427 -22.46 -2.11 15.21
CA GLU A 427 -23.23 -1.00 15.79
C GLU A 427 -22.47 -0.40 16.98
N PRO A 428 -22.03 0.88 16.94
CA PRO A 428 -22.16 1.80 15.82
C PRO A 428 -21.25 1.45 14.64
N LEU A 429 -21.64 1.91 13.43
CA LEU A 429 -20.85 1.78 12.21
C LEU A 429 -19.44 2.35 12.41
N LEU A 430 -18.46 1.75 11.72
CA LEU A 430 -17.05 2.13 11.83
C LEU A 430 -16.53 2.85 10.59
N LEU A 431 -17.28 2.81 9.48
CA LEU A 431 -16.95 3.47 8.23
C LEU A 431 -18.14 4.31 7.74
N PHE A 432 -17.80 5.45 7.14
CA PHE A 432 -18.73 6.41 6.53
C PHE A 432 -18.17 6.83 5.16
N PRO A 433 -19.00 7.30 4.21
CA PRO A 433 -18.48 7.82 2.96
C PRO A 433 -17.69 9.12 3.20
N THR A 434 -16.74 9.42 2.33
CA THR A 434 -16.00 10.71 2.38
C THR A 434 -16.89 11.91 2.07
N HIS A 435 -17.88 11.73 1.20
CA HIS A 435 -18.90 12.72 0.84
C HIS A 435 -20.25 12.02 0.73
N TYR A 436 -21.31 12.64 1.24
CA TYR A 436 -22.67 12.14 1.08
C TYR A 436 -23.29 12.63 -0.24
N THR A 437 -24.23 11.86 -0.80
CA THR A 437 -25.01 12.25 -1.98
C THR A 437 -25.59 13.65 -1.80
N GLY A 438 -25.25 14.56 -2.71
CA GLY A 438 -25.69 15.97 -2.69
C GLY A 438 -24.75 16.96 -1.99
N GLU A 439 -23.65 16.51 -1.38
CA GLU A 439 -22.62 17.42 -0.83
C GLU A 439 -21.69 17.99 -1.92
N PRO A 440 -21.17 19.22 -1.76
CA PRO A 440 -20.17 19.77 -2.68
C PRO A 440 -18.94 18.87 -2.77
N GLY A 441 -18.65 18.37 -3.98
CA GLY A 441 -17.55 17.43 -4.22
C GLY A 441 -17.96 15.95 -4.27
N TYR A 442 -19.22 15.61 -4.01
CA TYR A 442 -19.76 14.27 -4.25
C TYR A 442 -19.64 13.89 -5.73
N PHE A 443 -19.13 12.70 -5.99
CA PHE A 443 -18.99 12.12 -7.33
C PHE A 443 -19.15 10.60 -7.25
N SER A 444 -20.10 10.06 -8.00
CA SER A 444 -20.43 8.63 -8.02
C SER A 444 -19.94 8.00 -9.33
N ASP A 445 -18.87 7.21 -9.28
CA ASP A 445 -18.32 6.47 -10.44
C ASP A 445 -19.31 5.40 -10.95
N THR A 446 -20.26 4.94 -10.11
CA THR A 446 -21.25 3.91 -10.48
C THR A 446 -22.48 4.49 -11.16
N GLU A 447 -22.95 5.67 -10.75
CA GLU A 447 -24.19 6.29 -11.22
C GLU A 447 -23.99 7.24 -12.42
N THR A 448 -22.74 7.64 -12.73
CA THR A 448 -22.41 8.60 -13.79
C THR A 448 -21.87 7.99 -15.10
N SER A 449 -22.24 6.74 -15.42
CA SER A 449 -21.68 5.97 -16.56
C SER A 449 -22.74 5.47 -17.54
N THR A 450 -22.35 5.14 -18.78
CA THR A 450 -23.30 4.68 -19.81
C THR A 450 -24.08 3.43 -19.39
N ILE A 451 -25.25 3.25 -19.99
CA ILE A 451 -26.07 2.05 -19.83
C ILE A 451 -25.31 0.81 -20.33
N TRP A 452 -25.58 -0.37 -19.75
CA TRP A 452 -24.84 -1.61 -20.05
C TRP A 452 -24.93 -2.09 -21.51
N ASP A 453 -26.05 -1.85 -22.19
CA ASP A 453 -26.36 -2.33 -23.55
C ASP A 453 -26.33 -1.24 -24.62
N ASP A 454 -26.17 0.04 -24.24
CA ASP A 454 -26.13 1.17 -25.16
C ASP A 454 -25.04 2.18 -24.78
N GLU A 455 -24.01 2.28 -25.64
CA GLU A 455 -22.87 3.19 -25.48
C GLU A 455 -23.22 4.64 -25.86
N ALA A 456 -24.39 4.90 -26.46
CA ALA A 456 -24.81 6.24 -26.87
C ALA A 456 -25.57 7.00 -25.78
N VAL A 457 -25.92 6.34 -24.66
CA VAL A 457 -26.72 6.93 -23.58
C VAL A 457 -25.87 7.13 -22.32
N ASP A 458 -25.37 8.35 -22.15
CA ASP A 458 -24.72 8.82 -20.92
C ASP A 458 -25.75 9.04 -19.80
N THR A 459 -25.40 8.72 -18.56
CA THR A 459 -26.22 9.04 -17.38
C THR A 459 -25.50 10.08 -16.52
N ASP A 460 -26.00 11.33 -16.45
CA ASP A 460 -25.49 12.38 -15.55
C ASP A 460 -26.68 13.03 -14.83
N TRP A 461 -27.19 12.36 -13.78
CA TRP A 461 -28.44 12.74 -13.12
C TRP A 461 -28.27 13.52 -11.81
N ASP A 462 -27.05 13.65 -11.29
CA ASP A 462 -26.77 14.47 -10.10
C ASP A 462 -26.88 15.98 -10.36
N ARG A 463 -26.99 16.42 -11.61
CA ARG A 463 -27.02 17.85 -11.99
C ARG A 463 -28.39 18.42 -12.31
N ASP A 464 -29.39 17.62 -12.70
CA ASP A 464 -30.68 18.16 -13.14
C ASP A 464 -31.73 18.26 -12.01
N GLY A 465 -31.61 17.45 -10.96
CA GLY A 465 -32.49 17.56 -9.78
C GLY A 465 -32.35 18.88 -9.01
N THR A 466 -31.20 19.55 -9.14
CA THR A 466 -30.92 20.85 -8.49
C THR A 466 -31.47 22.06 -9.27
N LYS A 467 -31.75 21.92 -10.57
CA LYS A 467 -32.37 23.02 -11.36
C LYS A 467 -33.85 23.19 -11.05
N HIS A 468 -34.60 22.09 -10.94
CA HIS A 468 -36.04 22.16 -10.68
C HIS A 468 -36.42 22.58 -9.26
N LYS A 469 -35.49 22.51 -8.30
CA LYS A 469 -35.70 23.05 -6.95
C LYS A 469 -35.28 24.53 -6.81
N ARG A 470 -34.26 24.96 -7.57
CA ARG A 470 -33.75 26.34 -7.52
C ARG A 470 -34.71 27.38 -8.10
N GLU A 471 -35.57 27.02 -9.06
CA GLU A 471 -36.55 27.95 -9.62
C GLU A 471 -37.73 28.26 -8.68
N ARG A 472 -37.90 27.52 -7.56
CA ARG A 472 -38.96 27.76 -6.57
C ARG A 472 -38.49 28.46 -5.29
N GLU A 473 -37.18 28.60 -5.06
CA GLU A 473 -36.65 29.16 -3.82
C GLU A 473 -35.97 30.54 -3.99
N THR A 474 -35.79 31.04 -5.22
CA THR A 474 -35.14 32.33 -5.49
C THR A 474 -36.04 33.57 -5.39
N GLU A 475 -37.26 33.46 -4.85
CA GLU A 475 -38.12 34.64 -4.60
C GLU A 475 -37.99 35.23 -3.19
N ASN A 476 -37.20 34.67 -2.27
CA ASN A 476 -37.12 35.23 -0.93
C ASN A 476 -35.70 35.28 -0.35
N VAL A 477 -35.35 36.52 0.04
CA VAL A 477 -34.30 36.94 0.97
C VAL A 477 -32.90 37.13 0.37
N GLY A 478 -32.56 38.40 0.14
CA GLY A 478 -31.19 38.84 -0.12
C GLY A 478 -30.39 39.10 1.15
N PHE A 479 -29.07 39.06 1.07
CA PHE A 479 -28.14 39.92 1.84
C PHE A 479 -26.70 39.85 1.25
N ARG A 480 -25.93 40.91 1.54
CA ARG A 480 -24.69 41.37 0.89
C ARG A 480 -23.39 40.63 1.32
N PRO A 481 -22.32 40.67 0.49
CA PRO A 481 -21.01 40.06 0.78
C PRO A 481 -20.05 40.99 1.55
N VAL A 482 -19.14 40.41 2.34
CA VAL A 482 -18.02 41.10 3.02
C VAL A 482 -16.68 40.56 2.50
N ALA A 483 -15.71 41.46 2.32
CA ALA A 483 -14.44 41.31 1.62
C ALA A 483 -13.30 40.63 2.44
N PRO A 484 -12.20 40.17 1.80
CA PRO A 484 -11.12 39.42 2.43
C PRO A 484 -9.93 40.29 2.87
N HIS A 485 -9.27 39.90 3.96
CA HIS A 485 -8.01 40.51 4.42
C HIS A 485 -6.79 39.67 4.05
N SER A 486 -5.79 40.36 3.51
CA SER A 486 -4.46 39.91 3.11
C SER A 486 -3.46 39.93 4.27
N ALA A 487 -2.50 38.99 4.29
CA ALA A 487 -1.24 39.17 5.03
C ALA A 487 -0.06 38.57 4.24
N ARG A 488 0.93 39.43 3.96
CA ARG A 488 2.26 39.11 3.41
C ARG A 488 3.22 38.81 4.56
N GLY A 489 4.14 37.87 4.37
CA GLY A 489 5.31 37.66 5.24
C GLY A 489 6.46 37.02 4.46
N GLY A 490 7.63 37.66 4.48
CA GLY A 490 8.78 37.36 3.61
C GLY A 490 9.70 36.22 4.08
N VAL A 491 10.59 35.83 3.17
CA VAL A 491 11.56 34.72 3.26
C VAL A 491 12.93 35.22 3.78
N PRO A 492 13.60 34.54 4.74
CA PRO A 492 15.00 34.78 5.07
C PRO A 492 15.98 33.83 4.35
N PRO A 493 17.29 34.17 4.27
CA PRO A 493 18.25 33.58 3.35
C PRO A 493 18.99 32.34 3.88
N LEU A 494 19.49 31.53 2.92
CA LEU A 494 20.18 30.25 3.08
C LEU A 494 21.56 30.36 3.76
N SER A 495 21.80 29.52 4.77
CA SER A 495 23.12 29.26 5.38
C SER A 495 23.66 27.90 4.93
N ALA A 496 24.94 27.85 4.55
CA ALA A 496 25.65 26.66 4.11
C ALA A 496 25.96 25.71 5.28
N SER A 497 25.40 24.50 5.28
CA SER A 497 25.81 23.39 6.15
C SER A 497 26.00 22.12 5.31
N GLY A 498 27.21 21.56 5.33
CA GLY A 498 27.55 20.34 4.60
C GLY A 498 26.98 19.09 5.27
N ASN A 499 25.66 18.94 5.25
CA ASN A 499 24.95 17.79 5.80
C ASN A 499 24.70 16.71 4.73
N ARG A 500 24.87 15.45 5.12
CA ARG A 500 24.55 14.21 4.36
C ARG A 500 23.13 14.23 3.75
N ASP A 501 22.25 15.04 4.32
CA ASP A 501 20.80 15.05 4.11
C ASP A 501 20.26 16.35 3.49
N GLU A 502 21.13 17.24 2.98
CA GLU A 502 20.67 18.38 2.16
C GLU A 502 20.47 17.95 0.69
N LEU A 503 19.31 17.35 0.42
CA LEU A 503 18.75 17.13 -0.93
C LEU A 503 17.30 17.55 -1.06
#